data_AF-A0A3M1PH26-F1
#
_entry.id   AF-A0A3M1PH26-F1
#
_cell.length_a   1.000
_cell.length_b   1.000
_cell.length_c   1.000
_cell.angle_alpha   90.00
_cell.angle_beta   90.00
_cell.angle_gamma   90.00
#
_symmetry.space_group_name_H-M   'P 1'
#
loop_
_entity.id
_entity.type
_entity.pdbx_description
1 polymer ?
#
loop_
_entity_poly.entity_id
_entity_poly.type
_entity_poly.pdbx_seq_one_letter_code
_entity_poly.pdbx_strand_id
1 'polypeptide(L)'
;PEPDEALLVVERYRVTSPACPQRRLNMSHNHGNAPAPQFGCANLINLGQMVADPGHLLAGARAGANDSERATAAIEAWRAIPPVILMPSDAKQQQTRGGGG
;
A
#
# COMPACT_ATOMS: atom_id res chain seq x y z
N PRO A 1 -15.76 -12.81 39.76
CA PRO A 1 -16.23 -11.47 40.16
C PRO A 1 -17.48 -11.67 41.01
N GLU A 2 -17.51 -11.07 42.19
CA GLU A 2 -18.71 -10.99 43.04
C GLU A 2 -19.79 -10.15 42.31
N PRO A 3 -21.08 -10.25 42.70
CA PRO A 3 -22.07 -9.27 42.27
C PRO A 3 -21.63 -7.85 42.64
N ASP A 4 -21.80 -6.88 41.73
CA ASP A 4 -21.35 -5.48 41.80
C ASP A 4 -19.83 -5.21 41.69
N GLU A 5 -19.05 -6.15 41.14
CA GLU A 5 -17.63 -5.93 40.83
C GLU A 5 -17.33 -6.01 39.33
N ALA A 6 -16.51 -5.07 38.82
CA ALA A 6 -16.04 -5.06 37.43
C ALA A 6 -14.51 -5.13 37.36
N LEU A 7 -13.99 -6.02 36.52
CA LEU A 7 -12.57 -6.10 36.20
C LEU A 7 -12.27 -5.29 34.94
N LEU A 8 -11.42 -4.28 35.05
CA LEU A 8 -10.89 -3.53 33.92
C LEU A 8 -9.44 -3.95 33.65
N VAL A 9 -9.19 -4.42 32.42
CA VAL A 9 -7.83 -4.69 31.93
C VAL A 9 -7.54 -3.69 30.81
N VAL A 10 -6.44 -2.96 30.94
CA VAL A 10 -5.99 -1.98 29.94
C VAL A 10 -4.63 -2.41 29.42
N GLU A 11 -4.52 -2.56 28.11
CA GLU A 11 -3.27 -2.85 27.42
C GLU A 11 -2.85 -1.64 26.57
N ARG A 12 -1.53 -1.42 26.46
CA ARG A 12 -0.97 -0.35 25.63
C ARG A 12 0.18 -0.89 24.81
N TYR A 13 0.09 -0.69 23.49
CA TYR A 13 1.13 -1.03 22.54
C TYR A 13 1.83 0.24 22.05
N ARG A 14 3.16 0.19 21.88
CA ARG A 14 3.97 1.30 21.36
C ARG A 14 5.02 0.77 20.39
N VAL A 15 5.06 1.35 19.19
CA VAL A 15 6.12 1.07 18.21
C VAL A 15 7.38 1.86 18.57
N THR A 16 8.53 1.19 18.58
CA THR A 16 9.85 1.83 18.65
C THR A 16 10.60 1.48 17.38
N SER A 17 10.95 2.47 16.58
CA SER A 17 11.67 2.25 15.31
C SER A 17 13.08 1.72 15.57
N PRO A 18 13.61 0.84 14.69
CA PRO A 18 14.99 0.39 14.78
C PRO A 18 15.97 1.54 14.49
N ALA A 19 17.18 1.45 15.03
CA ALA A 19 18.26 2.36 14.65
C ALA A 19 18.67 2.10 13.18
N CYS A 20 18.52 3.11 12.32
CA CYS A 20 18.87 2.96 10.91
C CYS A 20 20.36 3.20 10.65
N PRO A 21 20.94 2.49 9.65
CA PRO A 21 22.26 2.83 9.12
C PRO A 21 22.29 4.27 8.59
N GLN A 22 23.35 5.00 8.94
CA GLN A 22 23.58 6.37 8.45
C GLN A 22 24.12 6.39 7.02
N ARG A 23 24.77 5.30 6.58
CA ARG A 23 25.36 5.19 5.24
C ARG A 23 24.26 5.26 4.18
N ARG A 24 24.48 6.14 3.20
CA ARG A 24 23.66 6.24 1.99
C ARG A 24 24.43 5.64 0.81
N LEU A 25 23.73 4.90 -0.04
CA LEU A 25 24.25 4.49 -1.34
C LEU A 25 23.98 5.60 -2.36
N ASN A 26 24.96 5.94 -3.21
CA ASN A 26 24.73 6.80 -4.37
C ASN A 26 24.07 5.98 -5.47
N MET A 27 22.76 6.19 -5.69
CA MET A 27 21.97 5.41 -6.65
C MET A 27 22.42 5.63 -8.10
N SER A 28 22.96 6.80 -8.44
CA SER A 28 23.45 7.11 -9.79
C SER A 28 24.69 6.29 -10.18
N HIS A 29 25.39 5.72 -9.18
CA HIS A 29 26.61 4.92 -9.38
C HIS A 29 26.42 3.47 -8.92
N ASN A 30 25.17 3.00 -8.80
CA ASN A 30 24.85 1.64 -8.38
C ASN A 30 24.71 0.68 -9.57
N HIS A 31 25.75 0.57 -10.39
CA HIS A 31 25.72 -0.27 -11.60
C HIS A 31 25.61 -1.78 -11.28
N GLY A 32 25.96 -2.17 -10.06
CA GLY A 32 25.87 -3.56 -9.59
C GLY A 32 24.51 -3.92 -8.96
N ASN A 33 23.51 -3.03 -8.99
CA ASN A 33 22.21 -3.23 -8.34
C ASN A 33 22.33 -3.65 -6.86
N ALA A 34 23.32 -3.10 -6.15
CA ALA A 34 23.51 -3.38 -4.75
C ALA A 34 22.29 -2.87 -3.95
N PRO A 35 21.82 -3.62 -2.94
CA PRO A 35 20.72 -3.19 -2.10
C PRO A 35 21.11 -1.94 -1.30
N ALA A 36 20.22 -0.94 -1.29
CA ALA A 36 20.43 0.28 -0.51
C ALA A 36 20.27 -0.01 1.00
N PRO A 37 21.29 0.23 1.84
CA PRO A 37 21.24 -0.10 3.28
C PRO A 37 20.08 0.56 4.04
N GLN A 38 19.64 1.73 3.59
CA GLN A 38 18.56 2.49 4.22
C GLN A 38 17.14 2.07 3.79
N PHE A 39 16.99 1.33 2.68
CA PHE A 39 15.68 1.09 2.08
C PHE A 39 14.76 0.27 2.99
N GLY A 40 15.24 -0.86 3.52
CA GLY A 40 14.47 -1.67 4.47
C GLY A 40 14.15 -0.92 5.76
N CYS A 41 15.06 -0.08 6.25
CA CYS A 41 14.84 0.69 7.46
C CYS A 41 13.79 1.80 7.27
N ALA A 42 13.79 2.47 6.13
CA ALA A 42 12.76 3.44 5.77
C ALA A 42 11.37 2.79 5.71
N ASN A 43 11.28 1.59 5.13
CA ASN A 43 10.02 0.83 5.09
C ASN A 43 9.51 0.50 6.50
N LEU A 44 10.39 0.06 7.41
CA LEU A 44 10.03 -0.25 8.80
C LEU A 44 9.59 1.00 9.58
N ILE A 45 10.27 2.13 9.41
CA ILE A 45 9.88 3.40 10.03
C ILE A 45 8.51 3.84 9.53
N ASN A 46 8.32 3.86 8.21
CA ASN A 46 7.06 4.27 7.60
C ASN A 46 5.92 3.34 8.04
N LEU A 47 6.16 2.02 8.06
CA LEU A 47 5.18 1.05 8.55
C LEU A 47 4.79 1.34 10.01
N GLY A 48 5.78 1.58 10.88
CA GLY A 48 5.53 1.93 12.28
C GLY A 48 4.77 3.24 12.49
N GLN A 49 4.81 4.16 11.52
CA GLN A 49 4.07 5.43 11.54
C GLN A 49 2.68 5.34 10.91
N MET A 50 2.47 4.41 9.98
CA MET A 50 1.20 4.25 9.25
C MET A 50 0.22 3.28 9.92
N VAL A 51 0.72 2.35 10.75
CA VAL A 51 -0.15 1.37 11.41
C VAL A 51 -1.01 2.04 12.48
N ALA A 52 -2.33 1.92 12.33
CA ALA A 52 -3.30 2.54 13.24
C ALA A 52 -3.30 1.92 14.64
N ASP A 53 -3.22 0.58 14.74
CA ASP A 53 -3.07 -0.14 16.01
C ASP A 53 -1.72 -0.85 16.06
N PRO A 54 -0.77 -0.37 16.89
CA PRO A 54 0.54 -0.98 17.06
C PRO A 54 0.53 -2.47 17.44
N GLY A 55 -0.53 -2.97 18.10
CA GLY A 55 -0.68 -4.39 18.44
C GLY A 55 -0.74 -5.30 17.21
N HIS A 56 -1.19 -4.78 16.07
CA HIS A 56 -1.22 -5.52 14.81
C HIS A 56 0.17 -5.90 14.29
N LEU A 57 1.25 -5.24 14.73
CA LEU A 57 2.61 -5.64 14.35
C LEU A 57 3.06 -6.93 15.04
N LEU A 58 2.41 -7.34 16.14
CA LEU A 58 2.76 -8.56 16.86
C LEU A 58 2.02 -9.79 16.34
N ALA A 59 0.71 -9.66 16.10
CA ALA A 59 -0.17 -10.80 15.80
C ALA A 59 -1.01 -10.62 14.53
N GLY A 60 -0.88 -9.49 13.82
CA GLY A 60 -1.79 -9.11 12.74
C GLY A 60 -3.16 -8.69 13.25
N ALA A 61 -3.96 -8.09 12.37
CA ALA A 61 -5.37 -7.83 12.67
C ALA A 61 -6.15 -9.15 12.65
N ARG A 62 -7.07 -9.33 13.59
CA ARG A 62 -8.02 -10.45 13.52
C ARG A 62 -8.88 -10.29 12.26
N ALA A 63 -9.12 -11.39 11.56
CA ALA A 63 -10.06 -11.42 10.46
C ALA A 63 -11.47 -11.12 11.01
N GLY A 64 -11.99 -9.93 10.71
CA GLY A 64 -13.37 -9.54 10.98
C GLY A 64 -14.28 -9.86 9.79
N ALA A 65 -15.53 -9.39 9.86
CA ALA A 65 -16.37 -9.33 8.68
C ALA A 65 -15.68 -8.47 7.61
N ASN A 66 -15.68 -8.94 6.36
CA ASN A 66 -15.09 -8.18 5.26
C ASN A 66 -15.80 -6.83 5.14
N ASP A 67 -15.02 -5.75 5.06
CA ASP A 67 -15.53 -4.42 4.77
C ASP A 67 -15.90 -4.34 3.28
N SER A 68 -17.18 -4.55 2.98
CA SER A 68 -17.69 -4.54 1.60
C SER A 68 -17.57 -3.17 0.96
N GLU A 69 -17.71 -2.08 1.73
CA GLU A 69 -17.57 -0.72 1.24
C GLU A 69 -16.14 -0.46 0.75
N ARG A 70 -15.14 -0.86 1.55
CA ARG A 70 -13.74 -0.76 1.15
C ARG A 70 -13.39 -1.66 -0.03
N ALA A 71 -14.03 -2.83 -0.15
CA ALA A 71 -13.85 -3.73 -1.28
C ALA A 71 -14.43 -3.17 -2.58
N THR A 72 -15.57 -2.47 -2.53
CA THR A 72 -16.22 -1.88 -3.73
C THR A 72 -15.64 -0.53 -4.12
N ALA A 73 -15.07 0.22 -3.17
CA ALA A 73 -14.54 1.57 -3.41
C ALA A 73 -13.55 1.64 -4.59
N ALA A 74 -12.68 0.64 -4.74
CA ALA A 74 -11.72 0.59 -5.85
C ALA A 74 -12.40 0.41 -7.22
N ILE A 75 -13.47 -0.39 -7.28
CA ILE A 75 -14.25 -0.62 -8.51
C ILE A 75 -15.02 0.66 -8.87
N GLU A 76 -15.62 1.30 -7.88
CA GLU A 76 -16.34 2.56 -8.08
C GLU A 76 -15.41 3.68 -8.55
N ALA A 77 -14.25 3.84 -7.92
CA ALA A 77 -13.22 4.78 -8.35
C ALA A 77 -12.75 4.50 -9.79
N TRP A 78 -12.53 3.23 -10.14
CA TRP A 78 -12.18 2.83 -11.50
C TRP A 78 -13.29 3.18 -12.52
N ARG A 79 -14.57 2.99 -12.16
CA ARG A 79 -15.71 3.35 -13.04
C ARG A 79 -15.92 4.86 -13.15
N ALA A 80 -15.62 5.62 -12.10
CA ALA A 80 -15.79 7.07 -12.05
C ALA A 80 -14.71 7.82 -12.85
N ILE A 81 -13.52 7.22 -13.01
CA ILE A 81 -12.47 7.78 -13.84
C ILE A 81 -12.74 7.41 -15.30
N PRO A 82 -13.02 8.36 -16.20
CA PRO A 82 -13.12 8.05 -17.62
C PRO A 82 -11.79 7.44 -18.06
N PRO A 83 -11.79 6.28 -18.75
CA PRO A 83 -10.56 5.65 -19.16
C PRO A 83 -9.77 6.65 -20.01
N VAL A 84 -8.54 6.96 -19.57
CA VAL A 84 -7.58 7.64 -20.44
C VAL A 84 -7.18 6.61 -21.49
N ILE A 85 -7.99 6.50 -22.55
CA ILE A 85 -7.54 5.86 -23.77
C ILE A 85 -6.50 6.82 -24.32
N LEU A 86 -5.22 6.48 -24.12
CA LEU A 86 -4.11 7.09 -24.84
C LEU A 86 -4.26 6.68 -26.32
N MET A 87 -5.24 7.24 -27.02
CA MET A 87 -5.21 7.25 -28.47
C MET A 87 -4.13 8.25 -28.86
N PRO A 88 -3.05 7.83 -29.54
CA PRO A 88 -2.20 8.79 -30.22
C PRO A 88 -3.09 9.62 -31.13
N SER A 89 -3.01 10.95 -31.05
CA SER A 89 -3.79 11.88 -31.88
C SER A 89 -3.57 11.68 -33.39
N ASP A 90 -2.60 10.85 -33.76
CA ASP A 90 -2.21 10.51 -35.13
C ASP A 90 -2.72 9.14 -35.61
N ALA A 91 -3.60 8.47 -34.86
CA ALA A 91 -4.22 7.22 -35.28
C ALA A 91 -5.19 7.46 -36.46
N LYS A 92 -4.66 7.59 -37.67
CA LYS A 92 -5.44 7.60 -38.91
C LYS A 92 -6.21 6.30 -39.04
N GLN A 93 -7.54 6.38 -39.04
CA GLN A 93 -8.41 5.28 -39.43
C GLN A 93 -8.12 4.91 -40.89
N GLN A 94 -7.42 3.79 -41.10
CA GLN A 94 -7.29 3.21 -42.44
C GLN A 94 -8.60 2.56 -42.83
N GLN A 95 -9.36 3.28 -43.66
CA GLN A 95 -10.55 2.77 -44.34
C GLN A 95 -10.09 1.80 -45.43
N THR A 96 -10.21 0.49 -45.20
CA THR A 96 -9.95 -0.53 -46.21
C THR A 96 -11.10 -0.51 -47.22
N ARG A 97 -10.80 0.01 -48.42
CA ARG A 97 -11.70 -0.02 -49.57
C ARG A 97 -11.74 -1.45 -50.10
N GLY A 98 -12.79 -2.19 -49.80
CA GLY A 98 -13.06 -3.50 -50.39
C GLY A 98 -13.24 -3.36 -51.90
N GLY A 99 -12.26 -3.83 -52.67
CA GLY A 99 -12.33 -3.96 -54.12
C GLY A 99 -12.90 -5.31 -54.49
N GLY A 100 -14.13 -5.31 -55.03
CA GLY A 100 -14.69 -6.46 -55.73
C GLY A 100 -14.13 -6.56 -57.15
N GLY A 101 -13.80 -7.77 -57.55
CA GLY A 101 -13.50 -8.21 -58.91
C GLY A 101 -13.98 -9.64 -59.07
#